data_AF-A0A396IHK9-F1
#
_entry.id   AF-A0A396IHK9-F1
#
_cell.length_a   1.000
_cell.length_b   1.000
_cell.length_c   1.000
_cell.angle_alpha   90.00
_cell.angle_beta   90.00
_cell.angle_gamma   90.00
#
_symmetry.space_group_name_H-M   'P 1'
#
loop_
_entity.id
_entity.type
_entity.pdbx_description
1 polymer ?
#
loop_
_entity_poly.entity_id
_entity_poly.type
_entity_poly.pdbx_seq_one_letter_code
_entity_poly.pdbx_strand_id
1 'polypeptide(L)'
;MIGFSPYGSYWRTVRKIATVHVLSAQRIDMLKHVMESEVEEAMKESYSFWLKMKSEQGNSERVFTEMKEWFADIAINVVFRTVMGKRFDGDEEENQRIRNMDVLLSTIDEDLDVRDQGQYSEMV
;
A
#
# COMPACT_ATOMS: atom_id res chain seq x y z
N MET A 1 -7.55 -14.42 -2.92
CA MET A 1 -7.21 -13.57 -1.76
C MET A 1 -7.46 -14.30 -0.45
N ILE A 2 -6.49 -14.31 0.46
CA ILE A 2 -6.64 -14.95 1.79
C ILE A 2 -7.64 -14.16 2.65
N GLY A 3 -7.74 -12.83 2.49
CA GLY A 3 -8.69 -12.00 3.24
C GLY A 3 -10.15 -12.13 2.78
N PHE A 4 -10.38 -12.29 1.47
CA PHE A 4 -11.72 -12.22 0.85
C PHE A 4 -12.33 -13.58 0.50
N SER A 5 -11.77 -14.69 1.00
CA SER A 5 -12.33 -16.03 0.78
C SER A 5 -13.29 -16.40 1.91
N PRO A 6 -14.47 -16.96 1.61
CA PRO A 6 -15.42 -17.40 2.62
C PRO A 6 -14.76 -18.42 3.57
N TYR A 7 -15.11 -18.32 4.85
CA TYR A 7 -14.50 -19.11 5.92
C TYR A 7 -14.68 -20.61 5.68
N GLY A 8 -13.61 -21.31 5.30
CA GLY A 8 -13.64 -22.73 4.93
C GLY A 8 -12.35 -23.48 5.28
N SER A 9 -12.35 -24.80 5.08
CA SER A 9 -11.16 -25.64 5.33
C SER A 9 -9.95 -25.15 4.54
N TYR A 10 -10.15 -24.80 3.28
CA TYR A 10 -9.13 -24.20 2.41
C TYR A 10 -8.52 -22.94 3.01
N TRP A 11 -9.37 -21.97 3.39
CA TRP A 11 -8.92 -20.72 3.97
C TRP A 11 -8.13 -20.90 5.27
N ARG A 12 -8.54 -21.84 6.14
CA ARG A 12 -7.81 -22.15 7.38
C ARG A 12 -6.43 -22.70 7.08
N THR A 13 -6.32 -23.60 6.10
CA THR A 13 -5.04 -24.18 5.67
C THR A 13 -4.12 -23.11 5.12
N VAL A 14 -4.62 -22.26 4.22
CA VAL A 14 -3.84 -21.17 3.62
C VAL A 14 -3.39 -20.17 4.67
N ARG A 15 -4.27 -19.79 5.61
CA ARG A 15 -3.90 -18.94 6.75
C ARG A 15 -2.81 -19.58 7.60
N LYS A 16 -2.92 -20.87 7.94
CA LYS A 16 -1.90 -21.58 8.73
C LYS A 16 -0.53 -21.53 8.05
N ILE A 17 -0.49 -21.75 6.74
CA ILE A 17 0.74 -21.66 5.94
C ILE A 17 1.30 -20.24 5.98
N ALA A 18 0.47 -19.23 5.74
CA ALA A 18 0.88 -17.82 5.77
C ALA A 18 1.42 -17.44 7.17
N THR A 19 0.75 -17.82 8.25
CA THR A 19 1.19 -17.51 9.62
C THR A 19 2.53 -18.15 9.96
N VAL A 20 2.78 -19.39 9.54
CA VAL A 20 4.03 -20.10 9.87
C VAL A 20 5.21 -19.65 9.00
N HIS A 21 5.00 -19.46 7.71
CA HIS A 21 6.09 -19.24 6.75
C HIS A 21 6.30 -17.78 6.35
N VAL A 22 5.28 -16.93 6.52
CA VAL A 22 5.34 -15.51 6.12
C VAL A 22 5.30 -14.62 7.36
N LEU A 23 4.38 -14.87 8.29
CA LEU A 23 4.12 -14.00 9.44
C LEU A 23 4.65 -14.57 10.77
N SER A 24 5.59 -15.52 10.73
CA SER A 24 6.19 -16.02 11.97
C SER A 24 7.18 -14.99 12.52
N ALA A 25 7.39 -15.01 13.85
CA ALA A 25 8.24 -14.04 14.53
C ALA A 25 9.65 -13.96 13.90
N GLN A 26 10.23 -15.10 13.52
CA GLN A 26 11.53 -15.15 12.83
C GLN A 26 11.49 -14.46 11.46
N ARG A 27 10.41 -14.63 10.69
CA ARG A 27 10.26 -13.98 9.39
C ARG A 27 10.06 -12.48 9.56
N ILE A 28 9.27 -12.06 10.54
CA ILE A 28 9.08 -10.64 10.87
C ILE A 28 10.40 -10.00 11.27
N ASP A 29 11.21 -10.65 12.11
CA ASP A 29 12.53 -10.14 12.51
C ASP A 29 13.47 -10.02 11.31
N MET A 30 13.44 -11.01 10.41
CA MET A 30 14.15 -10.93 9.13
C MET A 30 13.59 -9.86 8.19
N LEU A 31 12.34 -9.41 8.31
CA LEU A 31 11.78 -8.38 7.44
C LEU A 31 11.93 -6.96 8.02
N LYS A 32 12.23 -6.86 9.31
CA LYS A 32 12.41 -5.59 10.03
C LYS A 32 13.44 -4.68 9.35
N HIS A 33 14.59 -5.23 8.96
CA HIS A 33 15.63 -4.46 8.27
C HIS A 33 15.16 -3.91 6.91
N VAL A 34 14.29 -4.65 6.21
CA VAL A 34 13.72 -4.20 4.94
C VAL A 34 12.82 -3.00 5.19
N MET A 35 11.92 -3.10 6.17
CA MET A 35 11.02 -2.00 6.56
C MET A 35 11.80 -0.75 6.98
N GLU A 36 12.83 -0.91 7.82
CA GLU A 36 13.68 0.21 8.24
C GLU A 36 14.37 0.87 7.05
N SER A 37 14.91 0.08 6.11
CA SER A 37 15.56 0.62 4.92
C SER A 37 14.60 1.34 3.97
N GLU A 38 13.34 0.90 3.86
CA GLU A 38 12.34 1.58 3.03
C GLU A 38 11.89 2.90 3.64
N VAL A 39 11.71 2.94 4.97
CA VAL A 39 11.37 4.18 5.67
C VAL A 39 12.51 5.19 5.59
N GLU A 40 13.76 4.74 5.75
CA GLU A 40 14.93 5.60 5.62
C GLU A 40 15.03 6.21 4.21
N GLU A 41 14.78 5.40 3.18
CA GLU A 41 14.81 5.90 1.81
C GLU A 41 13.66 6.86 1.52
N ALA A 42 12.43 6.54 1.94
CA ALA A 42 11.29 7.44 1.74
C ALA A 42 11.52 8.80 2.40
N MET A 43 12.17 8.84 3.57
CA MET A 43 12.58 10.10 4.20
C MET A 43 13.63 10.86 3.38
N LYS A 44 14.64 10.16 2.83
CA LYS A 44 15.66 10.78 1.95
C LYS A 44 15.04 11.34 0.68
N GLU A 45 14.14 10.60 0.04
CA GLU A 45 13.41 11.03 -1.14
C GLU A 45 12.59 12.29 -0.85
N SER A 46 11.79 12.28 0.23
CA SER A 46 11.04 13.48 0.65
C SER A 46 11.93 14.68 0.93
N TYR A 47 13.08 14.48 1.58
CA TYR A 47 14.03 15.56 1.85
C TYR A 47 14.67 16.10 0.57
N SER A 48 15.05 15.22 -0.36
CA SER A 48 15.61 15.61 -1.66
C SER A 48 14.60 16.36 -2.52
N PHE A 49 13.33 15.94 -2.50
CA PHE A 49 12.23 16.59 -3.17
C PHE A 49 12.00 17.99 -2.61
N TRP A 50 12.03 18.13 -1.27
CA TRP A 50 11.96 19.42 -0.61
C TRP A 50 13.11 20.36 -1.00
N LEU A 51 14.35 19.86 -1.03
CA LEU A 51 15.51 20.64 -1.46
C LEU A 51 15.39 21.12 -2.92
N LYS A 52 14.92 20.25 -3.81
CA LYS A 52 14.71 20.58 -5.22
C LYS A 52 13.70 21.71 -5.38
N MET A 53 12.53 21.60 -4.74
CA MET A 53 11.51 22.66 -4.77
C MET A 53 12.02 23.99 -4.23
N LYS A 54 12.80 23.98 -3.15
CA LYS A 54 13.42 25.19 -2.59
C LYS A 54 14.38 25.88 -3.58
N SER A 55 15.06 25.11 -4.43
CA SER A 55 16.01 25.66 -5.41
C SER A 55 15.35 26.23 -6.68
N GLU A 56 14.20 25.67 -7.08
CA GLU A 56 13.48 26.07 -8.31
C GLU A 56 12.46 27.19 -8.07
N GLN A 57 11.82 27.22 -6.89
CA GLN A 57 10.86 28.23 -6.49
C GLN A 57 11.47 29.02 -5.32
N GLY A 58 12.07 30.17 -5.62
CA GLY A 58 12.79 31.02 -4.65
C GLY A 58 12.00 31.56 -3.44
N ASN A 59 10.84 30.98 -3.09
CA ASN A 59 10.10 31.29 -1.87
C ASN A 59 9.05 30.24 -1.42
N SER A 60 9.16 28.94 -1.74
CA SER A 60 8.21 27.96 -1.19
C SER A 60 8.67 27.46 0.19
N GLU A 61 8.26 28.19 1.23
CA GLU A 61 8.54 27.86 2.64
C GLU A 61 8.00 26.47 3.04
N ARG A 62 7.05 25.90 2.28
CA ARG A 62 6.32 24.68 2.64
C ARG A 62 6.03 23.82 1.43
N VAL A 63 6.57 22.61 1.42
CA VAL A 63 6.17 21.56 0.48
C VAL A 63 5.01 20.81 1.10
N PHE A 64 3.91 20.73 0.36
CA PHE A 64 2.78 19.88 0.73
C PHE A 64 3.01 18.50 0.11
N THR A 65 2.95 17.47 0.95
CA THR A 65 2.99 16.08 0.52
C THR A 65 1.71 15.43 0.99
N GLU A 66 0.99 14.77 0.08
CA GLU A 66 -0.18 13.99 0.45
C GLU A 66 0.27 12.77 1.25
N MET A 67 0.08 12.82 2.57
CA MET A 67 0.54 11.76 3.47
C MET A 67 -0.09 10.41 3.12
N LYS A 68 -1.32 10.39 2.59
CA LYS A 68 -2.00 9.16 2.16
C LYS A 68 -1.22 8.45 1.06
N GLU A 69 -0.84 9.18 0.01
CA GLU A 69 -0.04 8.64 -1.10
C GLU A 69 1.36 8.24 -0.61
N TRP A 70 2.00 9.09 0.20
CA TRP A 70 3.32 8.80 0.76
C TRP A 70 3.34 7.52 1.61
N PHE A 71 2.36 7.31 2.48
CA PHE A 71 2.23 6.09 3.26
C PHE A 71 1.90 4.88 2.38
N ALA A 72 1.07 5.05 1.35
CA ALA A 72 0.74 3.98 0.41
C ALA A 72 1.98 3.52 -0.36
N ASP A 73 2.82 4.45 -0.83
CA ASP A 73 4.07 4.15 -1.53
C ASP A 73 5.08 3.41 -0.63
N ILE A 74 5.20 3.80 0.65
CA ILE A 74 6.02 3.04 1.62
C ILE A 74 5.46 1.62 1.81
N ALA A 75 4.15 1.51 2.03
CA ALA A 75 3.51 0.22 2.29
C ALA A 75 3.68 -0.75 1.11
N ILE A 76 3.45 -0.28 -0.12
CA ILE A 76 3.60 -1.12 -1.31
C ILE A 76 5.07 -1.50 -1.53
N ASN A 77 6.02 -0.58 -1.34
CA ASN A 77 7.46 -0.86 -1.46
C ASN A 77 7.92 -1.91 -0.45
N VAL A 78 7.46 -1.82 0.81
CA VAL A 78 7.74 -2.83 1.84
C VAL A 78 7.19 -4.20 1.44
N VAL A 79 5.95 -4.27 0.96
CA VAL A 79 5.33 -5.54 0.53
C VAL A 79 6.05 -6.10 -0.69
N PHE A 80 6.35 -5.28 -1.69
CA PHE A 80 7.04 -5.70 -2.90
C PHE A 80 8.44 -6.21 -2.60
N ARG A 81 9.20 -5.51 -1.75
CA ARG A 81 10.55 -5.95 -1.39
C ARG A 81 10.55 -7.17 -0.49
N THR A 82 9.51 -7.34 0.32
CA THR A 82 9.29 -8.54 1.14
C THR A 82 8.93 -9.78 0.29
N VAL A 83 8.09 -9.61 -0.72
CA VAL A 83 7.52 -10.72 -1.51
C VAL A 83 8.34 -11.01 -2.77
N MET A 84 8.69 -9.97 -3.53
CA MET A 84 9.38 -10.04 -4.82
C MET A 84 10.89 -9.78 -4.70
N GLY A 85 11.37 -9.27 -3.55
CA GLY A 85 12.79 -8.92 -3.36
C GLY A 85 13.24 -7.67 -4.09
N LYS A 86 12.31 -6.91 -4.69
CA LYS A 86 12.56 -5.69 -5.47
C LYS A 86 11.64 -4.56 -5.01
N ARG A 87 12.05 -3.31 -5.25
CA ARG A 87 11.17 -2.15 -5.05
C ARG A 87 10.05 -2.12 -6.09
N PHE A 88 8.96 -1.46 -5.74
CA PHE A 88 7.85 -1.25 -6.66
C PHE A 88 8.24 -0.17 -7.66
N ASP A 89 8.22 -0.52 -8.95
CA ASP A 89 8.45 0.43 -10.03
C ASP A 89 7.09 0.82 -10.64
N GLY A 90 6.63 2.03 -10.40
CA GLY A 90 5.34 2.51 -10.88
C GLY A 90 5.23 2.59 -12.41
N ASP A 91 6.36 2.60 -13.12
CA ASP A 91 6.42 2.76 -14.58
C ASP A 91 6.44 1.41 -15.32
N GLU A 92 6.61 0.30 -14.59
CA GLU A 92 6.56 -1.04 -15.16
C GLU A 92 5.10 -1.42 -15.49
N GLU A 93 4.83 -1.89 -16.72
CA GLU A 93 3.47 -2.18 -17.20
C GLU A 93 2.69 -3.13 -16.26
N GLU A 94 3.37 -4.09 -15.65
CA GLU A 94 2.77 -5.03 -14.70
C GLU A 94 2.35 -4.34 -13.39
N ASN A 95 3.17 -3.40 -12.92
CA ASN A 95 2.93 -2.63 -11.69
C ASN A 95 1.84 -1.56 -11.90
N GLN A 96 1.72 -1.00 -13.11
CA GLN A 96 0.59 -0.15 -13.49
C GLN A 96 -0.74 -0.89 -13.39
N ARG A 97 -0.78 -2.18 -13.76
CA ARG A 97 -1.99 -3.00 -13.59
C ARG A 97 -2.37 -3.18 -12.12
N ILE A 98 -1.38 -3.32 -11.24
CA ILE A 98 -1.59 -3.43 -9.79
C ILE A 98 -2.17 -2.11 -9.26
N ARG A 99 -1.58 -0.97 -9.63
CA ARG A 99 -2.05 0.36 -9.21
C ARG A 99 -3.47 0.65 -9.73
N ASN A 100 -3.77 0.26 -10.97
CA ASN A 100 -5.10 0.41 -11.57
C ASN A 100 -6.16 -0.51 -10.93
N MET A 101 -5.76 -1.69 -10.43
CA MET A 101 -6.66 -2.59 -9.70
C MET A 101 -7.06 -2.02 -8.34
N ASP A 102 -6.14 -1.39 -7.61
CA ASP A 102 -6.46 -0.72 -6.33
C ASP A 102 -7.45 0.43 -6.53
N VAL A 103 -7.28 1.23 -7.59
CA VAL A 103 -8.22 2.29 -7.96
C VAL A 103 -9.60 1.71 -8.27
N LEU A 104 -9.67 0.66 -9.09
CA LEU A 104 -10.92 -0.04 -9.42
C LEU A 104 -11.63 -0.61 -8.18
N LEU A 105 -10.89 -1.19 -7.24
CA LEU A 105 -11.47 -1.72 -6.00
C LEU A 105 -12.00 -0.60 -5.10
N SER A 106 -11.30 0.53 -5.01
CA SER A 106 -11.78 1.69 -4.25
C SER A 106 -13.05 2.33 -4.84
N THR A 107 -13.15 2.39 -6.17
CA THR A 107 -14.36 2.88 -6.86
C THR A 107 -15.54 1.92 -6.66
N ILE A 108 -15.30 0.61 -6.69
CA ILE A 108 -16.35 -0.39 -6.44
C ILE A 108 -16.84 -0.32 -4.99
N ASP A 109 -15.95 -0.07 -4.03
CA ASP A 109 -16.30 0.07 -2.60
C ASP A 109 -17.13 1.34 -2.35
N GLU A 110 -16.77 2.47 -2.98
CA GLU A 110 -17.59 3.69 -2.96
C GLU A 110 -18.97 3.47 -3.60
N ASP A 111 -19.04 2.78 -4.75
CA ASP A 111 -20.31 2.47 -5.42
C ASP A 111 -21.19 1.49 -4.62
N LEU A 112 -20.58 0.60 -3.83
CA LEU A 112 -21.28 -0.33 -2.92
C LEU A 112 -21.83 0.41 -1.70
N ASP A 113 -21.06 1.32 -1.09
CA ASP A 113 -21.50 2.11 0.07
C ASP A 113 -22.64 3.08 -0.31
N VAL A 114 -22.56 3.70 -1.51
CA VAL A 114 -23.62 4.57 -2.05
C VAL A 114 -24.92 3.79 -2.32
N ARG A 115 -24.82 2.55 -2.81
CA ARG A 115 -26.00 1.70 -3.07
C ARG A 115 -26.70 1.25 -1.79
N ASP A 116 -25.94 0.98 -0.73
CA ASP A 116 -26.52 0.60 0.56
C ASP A 116 -27.26 1.80 1.20
N GLN A 117 -26.68 3.01 1.15
CA GLN A 117 -27.33 4.23 1.66
C GLN A 117 -28.58 4.66 0.87
N GLY A 118 -28.59 4.44 -0.45
CA GLY A 118 -29.76 4.71 -1.30
C GLY A 118 -30.99 3.86 -0.93
N GLN A 119 -30.79 2.61 -0.50
CA GLN A 119 -31.89 1.73 -0.07
C GLN A 119 -32.49 2.11 1.30
N TYR A 120 -31.71 2.72 2.20
CA TYR A 120 -32.24 3.23 3.47
C TYR A 120 -33.05 4.52 3.31
N SER A 121 -32.83 5.30 2.26
CA SER A 121 -33.58 6.54 2.01
C SER A 121 -34.92 6.33 1.28
N GLU A 122 -35.12 5.22 0.57
CA GLU A 122 -36.40 4.89 -0.08
C GLU A 122 -37.39 4.14 0.83
N MET A 123 -36.95 3.72 2.03
CA MET A 123 -37.79 3.05 3.04
C MET A 123 -38.40 4.00 4.10
N VAL A 124 -38.30 5.33 3.92
CA VAL A 124 -38.91 6.35 4.81
C VAL A 124 -39.89 7.23 4.04
#